data_AF-A0A523ASU4-F1
#
_entry.id   AF-A0A523ASU4-F1
#
_cell.length_a   1.000
_cell.length_b   1.000
_cell.length_c   1.000
_cell.angle_alpha   90.00
_cell.angle_beta   90.00
_cell.angle_gamma   90.00
#
_symmetry.space_group_name_H-M   'P 1'
#
loop_
_entity.id
_entity.type
_entity.pdbx_description
1 polymer ?
#
loop_
_entity_poly.entity_id
_entity_poly.type
_entity_poly.pdbx_seq_one_letter_code
_entity_poly.pdbx_strand_id
1 'polypeptide(L)'
;SYKAERAGRRVVEVDPRGTSQNLPEGLDRDYVAACRILSLGLGRPEVTPVEMGPLLCVPASAVVAGQAPSLKQEAHTFRVGSSLYV
;
A
#
# COMPACT_ATOMS: atom_id res chain seq x y z
N SER A 1 10.61 -24.93 -1.05
CA SER A 1 10.15 -24.11 -2.19
C SER A 1 9.75 -24.93 -3.43
N TYR A 2 10.33 -26.12 -3.68
CA TYR A 2 10.08 -26.99 -4.84
C TYR A 2 8.64 -27.03 -5.40
N LYS A 3 7.60 -27.22 -4.57
CA LYS A 3 6.20 -27.28 -5.05
C LYS A 3 5.66 -25.93 -5.50
N ALA A 4 6.05 -24.85 -4.83
CA ALA A 4 5.66 -23.49 -5.20
C ALA A 4 6.36 -23.06 -6.50
N GLU A 5 7.67 -23.35 -6.62
CA GLU A 5 8.45 -23.07 -7.83
C GLU A 5 7.88 -23.79 -9.05
N ARG A 6 7.54 -25.08 -8.91
CA ARG A 6 6.88 -25.86 -9.98
C ARG A 6 5.53 -25.25 -10.41
N ALA A 7 4.86 -24.53 -9.52
CA ALA A 7 3.61 -23.84 -9.81
C ALA A 7 3.80 -22.38 -10.30
N GLY A 8 5.04 -21.95 -10.57
CA GLY A 8 5.34 -20.57 -10.95
C GLY A 8 5.13 -19.56 -9.82
N ARG A 9 5.18 -20.01 -8.57
CA ARG A 9 5.03 -19.16 -7.37
C ARG A 9 6.36 -19.02 -6.64
N ARG A 10 6.55 -17.88 -5.98
CA ARG A 10 7.70 -17.60 -5.12
C ARG A 10 7.33 -17.82 -3.65
N VAL A 11 8.25 -18.42 -2.88
CA VAL A 11 8.16 -18.46 -1.42
C VAL A 11 8.98 -17.29 -0.89
N VAL A 12 8.38 -16.48 -0.03
CA VAL A 12 9.04 -15.38 0.66
C VAL A 12 9.03 -15.70 2.14
N GLU A 13 10.21 -15.67 2.77
CA GLU A 13 10.34 -15.82 4.21
C GLU A 13 10.06 -14.47 4.88
N VAL A 14 9.29 -14.50 5.97
CA VAL A 14 8.92 -13.32 6.75
C VAL A 14 9.16 -13.59 8.22
N ASP A 15 9.36 -12.55 9.03
CA ASP A 15 9.41 -12.68 10.49
C ASP A 15 7.99 -12.97 11.03
N PRO A 16 7.74 -14.14 11.65
CA PRO A 16 6.39 -14.52 12.07
C PRO A 16 5.96 -13.91 13.41
N ARG A 17 6.82 -13.15 14.09
CA ARG A 17 6.54 -12.64 15.45
C ARG A 17 5.25 -11.80 15.51
N GLY A 18 4.42 -12.08 16.51
CA GLY A 18 3.17 -11.34 16.77
C GLY A 18 1.97 -11.73 15.89
N THR A 19 2.12 -12.63 14.92
CA THR A 19 1.04 -13.00 13.98
C THR A 19 -0.13 -13.74 14.65
N SER A 20 0.11 -14.49 15.72
CA SER A 20 -0.91 -15.25 16.47
C SER A 20 -1.41 -14.57 17.75
N GLN A 21 -0.89 -13.38 18.08
CA GLN A 21 -1.21 -12.66 19.32
C GLN A 21 -2.35 -11.65 19.12
N ASN A 22 -2.99 -11.19 20.21
CA ASN A 22 -4.07 -10.18 20.16
C ASN A 22 -5.17 -10.55 19.16
N LEU A 23 -5.65 -11.79 19.24
CA LEU A 23 -6.77 -12.24 18.43
C LEU A 23 -8.08 -11.82 19.10
N PRO A 24 -9.04 -11.26 18.36
CA PRO A 24 -10.41 -11.11 18.84
C PRO A 24 -11.00 -12.48 19.23
N GLU A 25 -11.75 -12.54 20.32
CA GLU A 25 -12.51 -13.74 20.68
C GLU A 25 -13.51 -14.10 19.57
N GLY A 26 -13.65 -15.40 19.30
CA GLY A 26 -14.57 -15.92 18.29
C GLY A 26 -14.06 -15.95 16.85
N LEU A 27 -12.83 -15.50 16.58
CA LEU A 27 -12.20 -15.65 15.26
C LEU A 27 -11.31 -16.89 15.16
N ASP A 28 -11.25 -17.48 13.97
CA ASP A 28 -10.31 -18.55 13.65
C ASP A 28 -8.87 -18.02 13.68
N ARG A 29 -8.09 -18.59 14.61
CA ARG A 29 -6.68 -18.25 14.84
C ARG A 29 -5.82 -18.49 13.62
N ASP A 30 -6.04 -19.58 12.91
CA ASP A 30 -5.18 -19.99 11.81
C ASP A 30 -5.43 -19.10 10.59
N TYR A 31 -6.71 -18.81 10.32
CA TYR A 31 -7.10 -17.87 9.28
C TYR A 31 -6.52 -16.46 9.51
N VAL A 32 -6.63 -15.93 10.74
CA VAL A 32 -6.14 -14.60 11.06
C VAL A 32 -4.61 -14.53 11.02
N ALA A 33 -3.92 -15.56 11.53
CA ALA A 33 -2.46 -15.64 11.44
C ALA A 33 -1.98 -15.68 9.98
N ALA A 34 -2.63 -16.48 9.12
CA ALA A 34 -2.33 -16.55 7.69
C ALA A 34 -2.52 -15.21 6.98
N CYS A 35 -3.60 -14.48 7.28
CA CYS A 35 -3.84 -13.15 6.72
C CYS A 35 -2.77 -12.14 7.13
N ARG A 36 -2.29 -12.21 8.38
CA ARG A 36 -1.20 -11.35 8.88
C ARG A 36 0.14 -11.67 8.22
N ILE A 37 0.47 -12.95 8.05
CA ILE A 37 1.68 -13.39 7.32
C ILE A 37 1.63 -12.90 5.87
N LEU A 38 0.49 -13.05 5.20
CA LEU A 38 0.29 -12.54 3.84
C LEU A 38 0.55 -11.02 3.78
N SER A 39 0.03 -10.27 4.74
CA SER A 39 0.17 -8.81 4.80
C SER A 39 1.64 -8.37 4.95
N LEU A 40 2.44 -9.09 5.74
CA LEU A 40 3.89 -8.86 5.87
C LEU A 40 4.64 -9.15 4.57
N GLY A 41 4.32 -10.28 3.92
CA GLY A 41 4.99 -10.71 2.69
C GLY A 41 4.70 -9.84 1.47
N LEU A 42 3.64 -9.01 1.51
CA LEU A 42 3.32 -8.05 0.44
C LEU A 42 4.15 -6.76 0.52
N GLY A 43 5.04 -6.63 1.52
CA GLY A 43 5.92 -5.47 1.65
C GLY A 43 5.16 -4.16 1.76
N ARG A 44 3.95 -4.21 2.36
CA ARG A 44 3.12 -3.02 2.52
C ARG A 44 3.96 -2.00 3.30
N PRO A 45 4.31 -0.84 2.70
CA PRO A 45 5.03 0.18 3.45
C PRO A 45 4.19 0.52 4.67
N GLU A 46 4.85 0.86 5.79
CA GLU A 46 4.18 1.65 6.81
C GLU A 46 3.40 2.72 6.08
N VAL A 47 2.07 2.73 6.23
CA VAL A 47 1.27 3.84 5.77
C VAL A 47 1.52 4.95 6.77
N THR A 48 2.77 5.40 6.90
CA THR A 48 3.08 6.73 7.34
C THR A 48 2.53 7.60 6.22
N PRO A 49 1.44 8.35 6.46
CA PRO A 49 1.04 9.35 5.49
C PRO A 49 2.26 10.26 5.36
N VAL A 50 2.90 10.30 4.19
CA VAL A 50 3.78 11.41 3.85
C VAL A 50 2.96 12.66 4.17
N GLU A 51 3.45 13.52 5.06
CA GLU A 51 2.67 14.56 5.74
C GLU A 51 1.47 15.01 4.90
N MET A 52 0.31 14.43 5.18
CA MET A 52 -0.93 14.74 4.48
C MET A 52 -1.39 16.07 5.05
N GLY A 53 -0.71 17.16 4.64
CA GLY A 53 -1.26 18.48 4.79
C GLY A 53 -2.70 18.46 4.26
N PRO A 54 -3.64 19.18 4.88
CA PRO A 54 -5.03 19.18 4.46
C PRO A 54 -5.10 19.42 2.94
N LEU A 55 -5.68 18.48 2.19
CA LEU A 55 -6.02 18.74 0.80
C LEU A 55 -6.87 20.02 0.79
N LEU A 56 -6.49 20.97 -0.06
CA LEU A 56 -7.23 22.23 -0.17
C LEU A 56 -8.65 21.91 -0.62
N CYS A 57 -9.62 21.93 0.31
CA CYS A 57 -11.03 21.70 0.01
C CYS A 57 -11.60 22.89 -0.75
N VAL A 58 -11.48 22.89 -2.07
CA VAL A 58 -12.12 23.87 -2.96
C VAL A 58 -13.51 23.33 -3.33
N PRO A 59 -14.61 23.95 -2.86
CA PRO A 59 -15.95 23.51 -3.24
C PRO A 59 -16.21 23.83 -4.72
N ALA A 60 -16.99 22.97 -5.40
CA ALA A 60 -17.33 23.15 -6.80
C ALA A 60 -18.00 24.52 -7.09
N SER A 61 -18.78 25.04 -6.14
CA SER A 61 -19.39 26.36 -6.23
C SER A 61 -18.37 27.50 -6.33
N ALA A 62 -17.24 27.42 -5.62
CA ALA A 62 -16.18 28.42 -5.69
C ALA A 62 -15.45 28.38 -7.03
N VAL A 63 -15.31 27.19 -7.64
CA VAL A 63 -14.75 27.04 -9.00
C VAL A 63 -15.67 27.70 -10.02
N VAL A 64 -16.97 27.41 -9.96
CA VAL A 64 -17.97 27.97 -10.88
C VAL A 64 -18.10 29.50 -10.72
N ALA A 65 -18.00 30.00 -9.48
CA ALA A 65 -18.05 31.44 -9.20
C ALA A 65 -16.74 32.19 -9.52
N GLY A 66 -15.69 31.49 -9.97
CA GLY A 66 -14.38 32.09 -10.23
C GLY A 66 -13.62 32.53 -8.97
N GLN A 67 -14.01 32.03 -7.80
CA GLN A 67 -13.44 32.38 -6.49
C GLN A 67 -12.43 31.34 -6.00
N ALA A 68 -12.14 30.31 -6.79
CA ALA A 68 -11.14 29.29 -6.47
C ALA A 68 -9.71 29.83 -6.72
N PRO A 69 -8.75 29.60 -5.79
CA PRO A 69 -7.37 29.96 -6.02
C PRO A 69 -6.77 29.13 -7.17
N SER A 70 -6.25 29.80 -8.19
CA SER A 70 -5.60 29.16 -9.34
C SER A 70 -4.18 28.72 -8.96
N LEU A 71 -4.03 27.50 -8.46
CA LEU A 71 -2.72 26.87 -8.28
C LEU A 71 -2.28 26.23 -9.61
N LYS A 72 -1.10 26.62 -10.12
CA LYS A 72 -0.48 25.94 -11.26
C LYS A 72 -0.05 24.53 -10.81
N GLN A 73 -0.83 23.51 -11.17
CA GLN A 73 -0.40 22.12 -11.01
C GLN A 73 0.51 21.77 -12.19
N GLU A 74 1.83 21.76 -11.99
CA GLU A 74 2.74 21.19 -12.98
C GLU A 74 2.56 19.66 -13.01
N ALA A 75 2.38 19.11 -14.22
CA ALA A 75 2.28 17.69 -14.40
C ALA A 75 3.64 17.02 -14.15
N HIS A 76 3.75 16.25 -13.07
CA HIS A 76 4.88 15.34 -12.90
C HIS A 76 4.79 14.23 -13.95
N THR A 77 5.59 14.36 -15.01
CA THR A 77 5.84 13.26 -15.95
C THR A 77 6.76 12.25 -15.28
N PHE A 78 6.20 11.12 -14.82
CA PHE A 78 6.99 9.98 -14.35
C PHE A 78 7.59 9.27 -15.57
N ARG A 79 8.86 9.55 -15.86
CA ARG A 79 9.63 8.85 -16.91
C ARG A 79 10.10 7.51 -16.33
N VAL A 80 9.45 6.42 -16.73
CA VAL A 80 9.93 5.05 -16.43
C VAL A 80 11.17 4.79 -17.28
N GLY A 81 12.34 5.01 -16.69
CA GLY A 81 13.61 4.52 -17.24
C GLY A 81 13.72 3.02 -17.01
N SER A 82 13.50 2.22 -18.05
CA SER A 82 13.88 0.82 -18.09
C SER A 82 15.38 0.74 -18.41
N SER A 83 16.19 0.27 -17.46
CA SER A 83 17.58 -0.10 -17.70
C SER A 83 17.73 -1.59 -17.42
N LEU A 84 17.66 -2.40 -18.47
CA LEU A 84 18.18 -3.77 -18.47
C LEU A 84 19.70 -3.68 -18.28
N TYR A 85 20.25 -4.41 -17.31
CA TYR A 85 21.65 -4.82 -17.35
C TYR A 85 21.72 -6.26 -17.85
N VAL A 86 22.54 -6.45 -18.88
CA VAL A 86 22.94 -7.71 -19.53
C VAL A 86 23.91 -8.47 -18.65
#